data_AF-A0A6L7A6L2-F1
#
_entry.id   AF-A0A6L7A6L2-F1
#
_cell.length_a   1.000
_cell.length_b   1.000
_cell.length_c   1.000
_cell.angle_alpha   90.00
_cell.angle_beta   90.00
_cell.angle_gamma   90.00
#
_symmetry.space_group_name_H-M   'P 1'
#
loop_
_entity.id
_entity.type
_entity.pdbx_description
1 polymer ?
#
loop_
_entity_poly.entity_id
_entity_poly.type
_entity_poly.pdbx_seq_one_letter_code
_entity_poly.pdbx_strand_id
1 'polypeptide(L)'
;YYKDTATEKFGLVRTASLINDARNEVKNSVLVDNGDLIQGSPLADYMSAKGLKAGDIHPVYKALNTLDYTVGTLGNHEFNYGLDYLKNALAGAKFPYVNANVIDARTKQPMFTPYLIKDTEVVDKDGKKQTLKIGYIGVVPPQIMGWDKANLSGKVTVNDITETVRKYVPEMREKGADLVVVLAHSGLSADPYKVMAENSVYYLSEIPGVDAIMFGHAHAVFPSKDFADIEGADIAKGTLNGVPAVMPGMWGDHLGVVDLQLSNDSGKWQVTQAKAEARPIYDIANKKSLAAEDSKLVETLKADHDATRQFVSKPIGKSADNMYSYL
;
A
#
# COMPACT_ATOMS: atom_id res chain seq x y z
N TYR A 1 10.84 5.66 -18.63
CA TYR A 1 10.12 5.45 -19.90
C TYR A 1 9.96 6.73 -20.71
N TYR A 2 9.28 7.78 -20.24
CA TYR A 2 9.03 8.99 -21.05
C TYR A 2 10.27 9.67 -21.64
N LYS A 3 11.38 9.72 -20.89
CA LYS A 3 12.68 10.24 -21.36
C LYS A 3 13.61 9.15 -21.91
N ASP A 4 13.14 7.90 -21.91
CA ASP A 4 13.94 6.70 -22.19
C ASP A 4 15.33 6.69 -21.53
N THR A 5 15.41 7.15 -20.28
CA THR A 5 16.65 7.29 -19.49
C THR A 5 16.48 6.62 -18.13
N ALA A 6 17.57 6.06 -17.59
CA ALA A 6 17.61 5.49 -16.25
C ALA A 6 17.36 6.55 -15.16
N THR A 7 16.90 6.11 -13.99
CA THR A 7 16.64 6.96 -12.83
C THR A 7 17.09 6.30 -11.54
N GLU A 8 17.45 7.13 -10.55
CA GLU A 8 17.78 6.71 -9.19
C GLU A 8 16.68 7.08 -8.18
N LYS A 9 15.58 7.68 -8.65
CA LYS A 9 14.63 8.41 -7.79
C LYS A 9 13.32 7.68 -7.51
N PHE A 10 13.03 6.58 -8.22
CA PHE A 10 11.82 5.77 -8.00
C PHE A 10 12.01 4.36 -8.56
N GLY A 11 11.06 3.47 -8.26
CA GLY A 11 10.95 2.13 -8.81
C GLY A 11 11.17 1.04 -7.78
N LEU A 12 10.26 0.06 -7.78
CA LEU A 12 10.29 -1.09 -6.85
C LEU A 12 11.61 -1.86 -6.88
N VAL A 13 12.27 -1.93 -8.04
CA VAL A 13 13.60 -2.56 -8.18
C VAL A 13 14.64 -1.93 -7.24
N ARG A 14 14.49 -0.66 -6.86
CA ARG A 14 15.34 0.01 -5.87
C ARG A 14 14.78 -0.14 -4.46
N THR A 15 13.48 0.04 -4.28
CA THR A 15 12.81 -0.15 -2.97
C THR A 15 13.05 -1.56 -2.41
N ALA A 16 13.17 -2.57 -3.27
CA ALA A 16 13.52 -3.94 -2.91
C ALA A 16 14.85 -4.04 -2.14
N SER A 17 15.83 -3.17 -2.43
CA SER A 17 17.06 -3.12 -1.66
C SER A 17 16.81 -2.65 -0.23
N LEU A 18 15.99 -1.60 -0.04
CA LEU A 18 15.58 -1.17 1.31
C LEU A 18 14.77 -2.24 2.05
N ILE A 19 13.93 -3.00 1.34
CA ILE A 19 13.18 -4.13 1.93
C ILE A 19 14.15 -5.19 2.46
N ASN A 20 15.16 -5.56 1.67
CA ASN A 20 16.16 -6.54 2.06
C ASN A 20 17.03 -6.03 3.23
N ASP A 21 17.44 -4.76 3.20
CA ASP A 21 18.20 -4.14 4.29
C ASP A 21 17.40 -4.13 5.59
N ALA A 22 16.15 -3.65 5.56
CA ALA A 22 15.27 -3.63 6.73
C ALA A 22 15.01 -5.04 7.30
N ARG A 23 14.86 -6.06 6.44
CA ARG A 23 14.75 -7.46 6.87
C ARG A 23 15.99 -7.98 7.58
N ASN A 24 17.18 -7.54 7.18
CA ASN A 24 18.45 -7.97 7.79
C ASN A 24 18.72 -7.29 9.14
N GLU A 25 18.06 -6.16 9.42
CA GLU A 25 18.17 -5.43 10.69
C GLU A 25 17.41 -6.10 11.84
N VAL A 26 16.40 -6.91 11.55
CA VAL A 26 15.48 -7.47 12.54
C VAL A 26 15.31 -8.98 12.41
N LYS A 27 14.78 -9.63 13.46
CA LYS A 27 14.46 -11.08 13.43
C LYS A 27 13.09 -11.38 12.85
N ASN A 28 12.14 -10.46 13.04
CA ASN A 28 10.75 -10.63 12.69
C ASN A 28 10.35 -9.46 11.81
N SER A 29 9.79 -9.73 10.63
CA SER A 29 9.24 -8.71 9.75
C SER A 29 8.11 -9.29 8.92
N VAL A 30 7.18 -8.42 8.52
CA VAL A 30 6.12 -8.70 7.55
C VAL A 30 6.11 -7.54 6.55
N LEU A 31 5.71 -7.82 5.31
CA LEU A 31 5.68 -6.84 4.24
C LEU A 31 4.27 -6.72 3.68
N VAL A 32 3.79 -5.51 3.46
CA VAL A 32 2.44 -5.23 2.95
C VAL A 32 2.48 -4.21 1.82
N ASP A 33 1.47 -4.25 0.94
CA ASP A 33 1.29 -3.28 -0.15
C ASP A 33 0.01 -2.47 0.06
N ASN A 34 0.07 -1.15 -0.18
CA ASN A 34 -1.02 -0.24 0.13
C ASN A 34 -1.89 0.14 -1.09
N GLY A 35 -1.81 -0.56 -2.22
CA GLY A 35 -2.62 -0.27 -3.41
C GLY A 35 -2.08 0.86 -4.30
N ASP A 36 -2.84 1.23 -5.32
CA ASP A 36 -2.42 2.01 -6.50
C ASP A 36 -1.18 1.43 -7.19
N LEU A 37 -1.25 0.14 -7.48
CA LEU A 37 -0.14 -0.68 -7.97
C LEU A 37 -0.24 -0.98 -9.47
N ILE A 38 -1.44 -1.25 -9.97
CA ILE A 38 -1.66 -1.77 -11.35
C ILE A 38 -1.93 -0.67 -12.39
N GLN A 39 -1.75 0.59 -12.03
CA GLN A 39 -2.08 1.77 -12.82
C GLN A 39 -1.02 2.88 -12.61
N GLY A 40 -0.99 3.91 -13.47
CA GLY A 40 -0.28 5.17 -13.18
C GLY A 40 1.13 5.27 -13.75
N SER A 41 1.54 4.32 -14.59
CA SER A 41 2.82 4.35 -15.30
C SER A 41 2.72 3.75 -16.70
N PRO A 42 3.69 4.01 -17.61
CA PRO A 42 3.67 3.43 -18.94
C PRO A 42 3.64 1.89 -18.99
N LEU A 43 4.15 1.22 -17.96
CA LEU A 43 4.03 -0.24 -17.83
C LEU A 43 2.56 -0.64 -17.66
N ALA A 44 1.82 0.08 -16.84
CA ALA A 44 0.40 -0.14 -16.63
C ALA A 44 -0.42 0.23 -17.88
N ASP A 45 -0.08 1.34 -18.56
CA ASP A 45 -0.75 1.74 -19.81
C ASP A 45 -0.59 0.66 -20.89
N TYR A 46 0.63 0.13 -21.03
CA TYR A 46 0.91 -1.00 -21.91
C TYR A 46 0.07 -2.23 -21.55
N MET A 47 0.02 -2.59 -20.26
CA MET A 47 -0.73 -3.77 -19.80
C MET A 47 -2.24 -3.62 -19.97
N SER A 48 -2.77 -2.42 -19.72
CA SER A 48 -4.18 -2.11 -19.96
C SER A 48 -4.51 -2.20 -21.46
N ALA A 49 -3.68 -1.62 -22.32
CA ALA A 49 -3.87 -1.69 -23.79
C ALA A 49 -3.72 -3.12 -24.35
N LYS A 50 -2.82 -3.92 -23.78
CA LYS A 50 -2.65 -5.34 -24.10
C LYS A 50 -3.84 -6.18 -23.63
N GLY A 51 -4.48 -5.77 -22.54
CA GLY A 51 -5.46 -6.53 -21.79
C GLY A 51 -4.83 -7.62 -20.93
N LEU A 52 -5.59 -8.10 -19.95
CA LEU A 52 -5.18 -9.16 -19.04
C LEU A 52 -6.26 -10.25 -18.99
N LYS A 53 -5.93 -11.45 -19.46
CA LYS A 53 -6.84 -12.59 -19.50
C LYS A 53 -6.70 -13.43 -18.22
N ALA A 54 -7.70 -14.27 -17.96
CA ALA A 54 -7.62 -15.23 -16.87
C ALA A 54 -6.39 -16.14 -17.04
N GLY A 55 -5.58 -16.25 -15.99
CA GLY A 55 -4.33 -17.00 -15.99
C GLY A 55 -3.08 -16.18 -16.34
N ASP A 56 -3.23 -14.97 -16.87
CA ASP A 56 -2.10 -14.06 -17.04
C ASP A 56 -1.63 -13.51 -15.69
N ILE A 57 -0.33 -13.26 -15.56
CA ILE A 57 0.26 -12.61 -14.38
C ILE A 57 0.66 -11.18 -14.77
N HIS A 58 0.07 -10.18 -14.13
CA HIS A 58 0.46 -8.79 -14.31
C HIS A 58 1.94 -8.60 -13.92
N PRO A 59 2.75 -7.84 -14.67
CA PRO A 59 4.18 -7.67 -14.40
C PRO A 59 4.51 -7.20 -12.98
N VAL A 60 3.65 -6.36 -12.38
CA VAL A 60 3.82 -5.95 -10.97
C VAL A 60 3.82 -7.16 -10.05
N TYR A 61 2.93 -8.14 -10.26
CA TYR A 61 2.89 -9.36 -9.45
C TYR A 61 4.02 -10.31 -9.80
N LYS A 62 4.57 -10.31 -11.03
CA LYS A 62 5.82 -11.04 -11.30
C LYS A 62 6.94 -10.59 -10.36
N ALA A 63 7.02 -9.29 -10.06
CA ALA A 63 7.98 -8.74 -9.10
C ALA A 63 7.55 -8.95 -7.64
N LEU A 64 6.36 -8.54 -7.23
CA LEU A 64 5.94 -8.65 -5.81
C LEU A 64 5.92 -10.10 -5.32
N ASN A 65 5.62 -11.07 -6.20
CA ASN A 65 5.63 -12.50 -5.86
C ASN A 65 7.01 -13.03 -5.47
N THR A 66 8.10 -12.31 -5.73
CA THR A 66 9.46 -12.69 -5.31
C THR A 66 9.91 -11.98 -4.03
N LEU A 67 9.09 -11.10 -3.47
CA LEU A 67 9.42 -10.24 -2.33
C LEU A 67 8.73 -10.66 -1.03
N ASP A 68 7.99 -11.78 -1.01
CA ASP A 68 7.32 -12.31 0.19
C ASP A 68 6.40 -11.28 0.87
N TYR A 69 5.49 -10.70 0.09
CA TYR A 69 4.41 -9.88 0.62
C TYR A 69 3.43 -10.74 1.42
N THR A 70 3.03 -10.27 2.60
CA THR A 70 2.08 -10.94 3.49
C THR A 70 0.64 -10.71 3.05
N VAL A 71 0.30 -9.48 2.64
CA VAL A 71 -1.03 -9.07 2.21
C VAL A 71 -0.96 -7.76 1.43
N GLY A 72 -1.85 -7.56 0.45
CA GLY A 72 -2.09 -6.27 -0.20
C GLY A 72 -3.48 -5.71 0.11
N THR A 73 -3.66 -4.40 -0.06
CA THR A 73 -5.00 -3.77 -0.09
C THR A 73 -5.24 -3.09 -1.45
N LEU A 74 -6.47 -2.65 -1.67
CA LEU A 74 -6.88 -1.95 -2.89
C LEU A 74 -6.83 -0.44 -2.68
N GLY A 75 -6.18 0.26 -3.61
CA GLY A 75 -6.31 1.68 -3.82
C GLY A 75 -7.38 2.02 -4.85
N ASN A 76 -7.56 3.30 -5.12
CA ASN A 76 -8.59 3.76 -6.05
C ASN A 76 -8.28 3.39 -7.49
N HIS A 77 -7.01 3.42 -7.89
CA HIS A 77 -6.63 3.19 -9.28
C HIS A 77 -6.69 1.71 -9.69
N GLU A 78 -6.83 0.78 -8.75
CA GLU A 78 -7.17 -0.62 -9.05
C GLU A 78 -8.49 -0.77 -9.82
N PHE A 79 -9.43 0.19 -9.68
CA PHE A 79 -10.76 0.11 -10.27
C PHE A 79 -10.87 0.73 -11.68
N ASN A 80 -9.83 1.45 -12.13
CA ASN A 80 -9.84 2.24 -13.38
C ASN A 80 -10.13 1.41 -14.64
N TYR A 81 -9.69 0.16 -14.66
CA TYR A 81 -9.84 -0.74 -15.81
C TYR A 81 -11.01 -1.73 -15.65
N GLY A 82 -11.87 -1.50 -14.65
CA GLY A 82 -13.06 -2.31 -14.37
C GLY A 82 -12.79 -3.56 -13.53
N LEU A 83 -13.87 -4.06 -12.91
CA LEU A 83 -13.82 -5.17 -11.94
C LEU A 83 -13.29 -6.49 -12.53
N ASP A 84 -13.52 -6.76 -13.82
CA ASP A 84 -13.02 -7.98 -14.47
C ASP A 84 -11.50 -7.93 -14.68
N TYR A 85 -10.96 -6.79 -15.07
CA TYR A 85 -9.51 -6.60 -15.18
C TYR A 85 -8.86 -6.72 -13.80
N LEU A 86 -9.43 -6.05 -12.79
CA LEU A 86 -8.97 -6.12 -11.41
C LEU A 86 -8.95 -7.58 -10.92
N LYS A 87 -10.04 -8.32 -11.11
CA LYS A 87 -10.11 -9.74 -10.74
C LYS A 87 -9.01 -10.57 -11.39
N ASN A 88 -8.77 -10.39 -12.70
CA ASN A 88 -7.70 -11.11 -13.41
C ASN A 88 -6.32 -10.71 -12.90
N ALA A 89 -6.10 -9.43 -12.58
CA ALA A 89 -4.84 -8.94 -12.05
C ALA A 89 -4.54 -9.56 -10.67
N LEU A 90 -5.49 -9.47 -9.73
CA LEU A 90 -5.35 -10.02 -8.38
C LEU A 90 -5.13 -11.54 -8.39
N ALA A 91 -5.70 -12.27 -9.35
CA ALA A 91 -5.51 -13.71 -9.49
C ALA A 91 -4.04 -14.11 -9.76
N GLY A 92 -3.20 -13.18 -10.23
CA GLY A 92 -1.77 -13.40 -10.44
C GLY A 92 -0.90 -13.17 -9.18
N ALA A 93 -1.46 -12.61 -8.10
CA ALA A 93 -0.75 -12.41 -6.84
C ALA A 93 -0.63 -13.73 -6.06
N LYS A 94 0.55 -14.00 -5.50
CA LYS A 94 0.82 -15.16 -4.62
C LYS A 94 0.62 -14.85 -3.13
N PHE A 95 -0.05 -13.74 -2.84
CA PHE A 95 -0.39 -13.27 -1.51
C PHE A 95 -1.84 -12.76 -1.53
N PRO A 96 -2.56 -12.83 -0.40
CA PRO A 96 -3.95 -12.43 -0.32
C PRO A 96 -4.11 -10.91 -0.43
N TYR A 97 -5.31 -10.48 -0.85
CA TYR A 97 -5.75 -9.09 -0.82
C TYR A 97 -6.90 -8.92 0.18
N VAL A 98 -6.95 -7.76 0.83
CA VAL A 98 -8.05 -7.38 1.74
C VAL A 98 -8.67 -6.03 1.33
N ASN A 99 -10.00 -5.92 1.47
CA ASN A 99 -10.72 -4.66 1.45
C ASN A 99 -12.09 -4.85 2.15
N ALA A 100 -12.35 -4.05 3.18
CA ALA A 100 -13.50 -4.19 4.06
C ALA A 100 -14.69 -3.31 3.68
N ASN A 101 -14.46 -2.20 2.97
CA ASN A 101 -15.48 -1.18 2.78
C ASN A 101 -16.13 -1.17 1.39
N VAL A 102 -15.65 -1.94 0.42
CA VAL A 102 -16.34 -2.15 -0.87
C VAL A 102 -17.37 -3.27 -0.72
N ILE A 103 -18.63 -2.95 -0.96
CA ILE A 103 -19.79 -3.82 -0.76
C ILE A 103 -20.38 -4.19 -2.11
N ASP A 104 -20.61 -5.48 -2.36
CA ASP A 104 -21.34 -5.95 -3.54
C ASP A 104 -22.80 -5.49 -3.47
N ALA A 105 -23.25 -4.78 -4.50
CA ALA A 105 -24.56 -4.14 -4.51
C ALA A 105 -25.72 -5.15 -4.53
N ARG A 106 -25.48 -6.39 -4.98
CA ARG A 106 -26.48 -7.46 -5.04
C ARG A 106 -26.55 -8.22 -3.73
N THR A 107 -25.42 -8.63 -3.16
CA THR A 107 -25.40 -9.47 -1.94
C THR A 107 -25.45 -8.66 -0.64
N LYS A 108 -25.11 -7.37 -0.70
CA LYS A 108 -24.93 -6.49 0.46
C LYS A 108 -23.85 -6.95 1.43
N GLN A 109 -22.92 -7.79 0.95
CA GLN A 109 -21.76 -8.27 1.69
C GLN A 109 -20.48 -7.62 1.14
N PRO A 110 -19.36 -7.62 1.90
CA PRO A 110 -18.06 -7.24 1.37
C PRO A 110 -17.77 -7.97 0.05
N MET A 111 -17.39 -7.21 -0.98
CA MET A 111 -17.03 -7.78 -2.29
C MET A 111 -15.71 -8.54 -2.23
N PHE A 112 -14.79 -8.10 -1.37
CA PHE A 112 -13.50 -8.71 -1.14
C PHE A 112 -13.41 -9.26 0.28
N THR A 113 -12.34 -10.02 0.56
CA THR A 113 -12.03 -10.44 1.92
C THR A 113 -11.85 -9.20 2.80
N PRO A 114 -12.67 -8.97 3.84
CA PRO A 114 -12.61 -7.71 4.59
C PRO A 114 -11.32 -7.56 5.39
N TYR A 115 -10.87 -8.66 6.00
CA TYR A 115 -9.63 -8.70 6.78
C TYR A 115 -9.05 -10.12 6.78
N LEU A 116 -7.78 -10.24 7.16
CA LEU A 116 -7.04 -11.49 7.33
C LEU A 116 -6.46 -11.54 8.74
N ILE A 117 -6.63 -12.64 9.47
CA ILE A 117 -5.85 -12.91 10.69
C ILE A 117 -4.87 -14.04 10.34
N LYS A 118 -3.57 -13.74 10.39
CA LYS A 118 -2.51 -14.66 10.01
C LYS A 118 -1.64 -15.02 11.21
N ASP A 119 -1.56 -16.32 11.48
CA ASP A 119 -0.58 -16.88 12.42
C ASP A 119 0.83 -16.64 11.84
N THR A 120 1.66 -15.97 12.61
CA THR A 120 3.00 -15.54 12.23
C THR A 120 3.98 -16.05 13.27
N GLU A 121 4.88 -16.96 12.87
CA GLU A 121 5.97 -17.38 13.75
C GLU A 121 6.94 -16.21 13.96
N VAL A 122 7.20 -15.86 15.21
CA VAL A 122 8.16 -14.81 15.61
C VAL A 122 9.12 -15.36 16.66
N VAL A 123 10.28 -14.73 16.78
CA VAL A 123 11.31 -15.04 17.78
C VAL A 123 11.38 -13.90 18.78
N ASP A 124 11.24 -14.21 20.08
CA ASP A 124 11.38 -13.23 21.15
C ASP A 124 12.85 -12.90 21.47
N LYS A 125 13.06 -11.97 22.41
CA LYS A 125 14.40 -11.53 22.83
C LYS A 125 15.28 -12.63 23.42
N ASP A 126 14.68 -13.71 23.92
CA ASP A 126 15.37 -14.85 24.51
C ASP A 126 15.60 -15.97 23.47
N GLY A 127 15.24 -15.73 22.21
CA GLY A 127 15.40 -16.68 21.11
C GLY A 127 14.29 -17.74 21.04
N LYS A 128 13.20 -17.61 21.82
CA LYS A 128 12.11 -18.59 21.80
C LYS A 128 11.13 -18.25 20.70
N LYS A 129 10.64 -19.29 20.02
CA LYS A 129 9.55 -19.17 19.05
C LYS A 129 8.23 -18.88 19.75
N GLN A 130 7.49 -17.94 19.20
CA GLN A 130 6.13 -17.59 19.59
C GLN A 130 5.25 -17.58 18.33
N THR A 131 3.94 -17.79 18.48
CA THR A 131 2.97 -17.57 17.41
C THR A 131 2.20 -16.30 17.71
N LEU A 132 2.29 -15.32 16.81
CA LEU A 132 1.56 -14.06 16.90
C LEU A 132 0.46 -14.03 15.82
N LYS A 133 -0.77 -13.72 16.23
CA LYS A 133 -1.92 -13.60 15.32
C LYS A 133 -2.06 -12.16 14.85
N ILE A 134 -1.54 -11.85 13.67
CA ILE A 134 -1.58 -10.49 13.12
C ILE A 134 -2.81 -10.35 12.21
N GLY A 135 -3.71 -9.45 12.59
CA GLY A 135 -4.86 -9.02 11.82
C GLY A 135 -4.51 -7.90 10.84
N TYR A 136 -4.96 -8.01 9.59
CA TYR A 136 -4.79 -7.00 8.54
C TYR A 136 -6.14 -6.64 7.96
N ILE A 137 -6.49 -5.35 7.94
CA ILE A 137 -7.74 -4.83 7.37
C ILE A 137 -7.45 -3.76 6.33
N GLY A 138 -8.07 -3.87 5.16
CA GLY A 138 -7.89 -2.94 4.04
C GLY A 138 -9.08 -2.01 3.85
N VAL A 139 -8.84 -0.75 3.49
CA VAL A 139 -9.90 0.23 3.17
C VAL A 139 -9.46 1.16 2.03
N VAL A 140 -10.43 1.60 1.23
CA VAL A 140 -10.25 2.46 0.03
C VAL A 140 -11.15 3.69 0.09
N PRO A 141 -10.84 4.81 -0.59
CA PRO A 141 -11.67 6.01 -0.51
C PRO A 141 -13.06 5.77 -1.10
N PRO A 142 -14.15 6.18 -0.42
CA PRO A 142 -15.50 6.04 -0.96
C PRO A 142 -15.73 6.79 -2.29
N GLN A 143 -14.87 7.75 -2.59
CA GLN A 143 -14.85 8.57 -3.80
C GLN A 143 -14.64 7.75 -5.09
N ILE A 144 -14.18 6.49 -5.02
CA ILE A 144 -14.14 5.61 -6.20
C ILE A 144 -15.51 5.50 -6.88
N MET A 145 -16.61 5.65 -6.14
CA MET A 145 -17.96 5.68 -6.72
C MET A 145 -18.21 6.88 -7.65
N GLY A 146 -17.49 7.98 -7.44
CA GLY A 146 -17.47 9.14 -8.31
C GLY A 146 -16.42 9.00 -9.42
N TRP A 147 -15.17 8.70 -9.05
CA TRP A 147 -14.04 8.61 -9.98
C TRP A 147 -14.22 7.51 -11.05
N ASP A 148 -14.70 6.34 -10.63
CA ASP A 148 -14.87 5.15 -11.46
C ASP A 148 -16.35 4.81 -11.67
N LYS A 149 -17.20 5.83 -11.72
CA LYS A 149 -18.67 5.68 -11.83
C LYS A 149 -19.11 4.72 -12.94
N ALA A 150 -18.49 4.80 -14.12
CA ALA A 150 -18.81 3.93 -15.26
C ALA A 150 -18.50 2.45 -14.97
N ASN A 151 -17.45 2.18 -14.19
CA ASN A 151 -17.01 0.85 -13.85
C ASN A 151 -17.79 0.26 -12.68
N LEU A 152 -18.24 1.09 -11.73
CA LEU A 152 -18.71 0.65 -10.40
C LEU A 152 -20.20 0.87 -10.12
N SER A 153 -20.84 1.87 -10.74
CA SER A 153 -22.24 2.19 -10.46
C SER A 153 -23.17 1.01 -10.74
N GLY A 154 -24.04 0.68 -9.77
CA GLY A 154 -24.95 -0.47 -9.83
C GLY A 154 -24.30 -1.82 -9.54
N LYS A 155 -22.97 -1.90 -9.40
CA LYS A 155 -22.24 -3.15 -9.09
C LYS A 155 -21.76 -3.19 -7.64
N VAL A 156 -21.31 -2.05 -7.12
CA VAL A 156 -20.84 -1.90 -5.74
C VAL A 156 -21.36 -0.62 -5.08
N THR A 157 -21.28 -0.59 -3.76
CA THR A 157 -21.27 0.63 -2.94
C THR A 157 -20.01 0.62 -2.08
N VAL A 158 -19.62 1.78 -1.54
CA VAL A 158 -18.48 1.87 -0.63
C VAL A 158 -18.91 2.52 0.67
N ASN A 159 -18.61 1.89 1.80
CA ASN A 159 -18.90 2.41 3.12
C ASN A 159 -17.80 3.37 3.59
N ASP A 160 -18.13 4.20 4.59
CA ASP A 160 -17.16 5.06 5.26
C ASP A 160 -15.98 4.26 5.84
N ILE A 161 -14.77 4.81 5.70
CA ILE A 161 -13.53 4.17 6.14
C ILE A 161 -13.53 3.96 7.66
N THR A 162 -13.77 5.02 8.41
CA THR A 162 -13.68 5.03 9.88
C THR A 162 -14.77 4.15 10.50
N GLU A 163 -16.02 4.23 10.01
CA GLU A 163 -17.11 3.36 10.48
C GLU A 163 -16.81 1.88 10.19
N THR A 164 -16.25 1.58 9.02
CA THR A 164 -15.92 0.20 8.64
C THR A 164 -14.83 -0.39 9.53
N VAL A 165 -13.74 0.34 9.77
CA VAL A 165 -12.66 -0.14 10.65
C VAL A 165 -13.17 -0.26 12.09
N ARG A 166 -13.93 0.72 12.59
CA ARG A 166 -14.52 0.70 13.93
C ARG A 166 -15.43 -0.51 14.15
N LYS A 167 -16.14 -0.94 13.11
CA LYS A 167 -16.98 -2.15 13.12
C LYS A 167 -16.14 -3.43 13.19
N TYR A 168 -15.11 -3.56 12.35
CA TYR A 168 -14.38 -4.82 12.19
C TYR A 168 -13.26 -5.05 13.21
N VAL A 169 -12.66 -3.99 13.78
CA VAL A 169 -11.58 -4.14 14.78
C VAL A 169 -12.03 -4.97 15.99
N PRO A 170 -13.20 -4.73 16.63
CA PRO A 170 -13.67 -5.58 17.72
C PRO A 170 -13.86 -7.05 17.30
N GLU A 171 -14.42 -7.30 16.11
CA GLU A 171 -14.62 -8.66 15.58
C GLU A 171 -13.28 -9.38 15.36
N MET A 172 -12.26 -8.67 14.84
CA MET A 172 -10.92 -9.22 14.65
C MET A 172 -10.28 -9.60 16.00
N ARG A 173 -10.42 -8.74 17.01
CA ARG A 173 -9.93 -9.00 18.37
C ARG A 173 -10.64 -10.18 19.02
N GLU A 174 -11.96 -10.29 18.88
CA GLU A 174 -12.75 -11.43 19.37
C GLU A 174 -12.32 -12.74 18.71
N LYS A 175 -11.98 -12.70 17.42
CA LYS A 175 -11.42 -13.84 16.66
C LYS A 175 -9.94 -14.12 16.95
N GLY A 176 -9.35 -13.42 17.92
CA GLY A 176 -8.02 -13.71 18.46
C GLY A 176 -6.88 -12.95 17.81
N ALA A 177 -7.13 -11.83 17.12
CA ALA A 177 -6.04 -10.97 16.65
C ALA A 177 -5.25 -10.35 17.83
N ASP A 178 -3.97 -10.71 17.95
CA ASP A 178 -3.03 -10.14 18.91
C ASP A 178 -2.61 -8.72 18.50
N LEU A 179 -2.53 -8.48 17.18
CA LEU A 179 -2.32 -7.16 16.60
C LEU A 179 -3.34 -6.88 15.49
N VAL A 180 -3.68 -5.61 15.27
CA VAL A 180 -4.49 -5.15 14.15
C VAL A 180 -3.75 -4.03 13.40
N VAL A 181 -3.35 -4.35 12.17
CA VAL A 181 -2.69 -3.44 11.23
C VAL A 181 -3.72 -2.99 10.19
N VAL A 182 -3.91 -1.68 10.08
CA VAL A 182 -4.80 -1.08 9.08
C VAL A 182 -4.00 -0.72 7.84
N LEU A 183 -4.41 -1.21 6.68
CA LEU A 183 -3.91 -0.84 5.36
C LEU A 183 -4.89 0.16 4.74
N ALA A 184 -4.63 1.44 4.96
CA ALA A 184 -5.52 2.51 4.53
C ALA A 184 -5.00 3.13 3.24
N HIS A 185 -5.65 2.84 2.11
CA HIS A 185 -5.44 3.64 0.92
C HIS A 185 -6.21 4.96 1.07
N SER A 186 -5.70 5.85 1.92
CA SER A 186 -6.34 7.08 2.33
C SER A 186 -5.28 7.99 2.94
N GLY A 187 -5.38 9.29 2.69
CA GLY A 187 -4.44 10.26 3.24
C GLY A 187 -4.78 10.67 4.68
N LEU A 188 -3.98 11.61 5.19
CA LEU A 188 -4.13 12.19 6.51
C LEU A 188 -4.74 13.60 6.41
N SER A 189 -5.90 13.80 7.01
CA SER A 189 -6.50 15.12 7.28
C SER A 189 -6.94 15.17 8.75
N ALA A 190 -6.72 16.33 9.39
CA ALA A 190 -7.16 16.63 10.76
C ALA A 190 -8.42 17.52 10.79
N ASP A 191 -9.09 17.71 9.64
CA ASP A 191 -10.38 18.39 9.60
C ASP A 191 -11.40 17.68 10.51
N PRO A 192 -12.46 18.36 10.99
CA PRO A 192 -13.54 17.70 11.72
C PRO A 192 -14.11 16.52 10.92
N TYR A 193 -14.27 15.37 11.59
CA TYR A 193 -14.78 14.14 10.96
C TYR A 193 -16.09 14.37 10.23
N LYS A 194 -16.14 13.89 8.98
CA LYS A 194 -17.35 13.81 8.16
C LYS A 194 -17.41 12.42 7.56
N VAL A 195 -18.59 11.79 7.66
CA VAL A 195 -18.86 10.50 7.03
C VAL A 195 -18.54 10.61 5.53
N MET A 196 -17.90 9.58 4.99
CA MET A 196 -17.34 9.49 3.64
C MET A 196 -16.09 10.34 3.39
N ALA A 197 -15.34 10.72 4.43
CA ALA A 197 -14.07 11.43 4.25
C ALA A 197 -13.07 10.61 3.41
N GLU A 198 -12.49 11.25 2.40
CA GLU A 198 -11.48 10.64 1.51
C GLU A 198 -10.18 10.33 2.27
N ASN A 199 -9.76 11.25 3.13
CA ASN A 199 -8.54 11.21 3.94
C ASN A 199 -8.93 10.99 5.41
N SER A 200 -8.88 9.74 5.86
CA SER A 200 -9.48 9.29 7.12
C SER A 200 -8.46 8.79 8.17
N VAL A 201 -7.15 8.89 7.89
CA VAL A 201 -6.09 8.31 8.75
C VAL A 201 -6.09 8.88 10.17
N TYR A 202 -6.43 10.15 10.35
CA TYR A 202 -6.57 10.75 11.68
C TYR A 202 -7.59 10.01 12.53
N TYR A 203 -8.82 9.86 12.02
CA TYR A 203 -9.90 9.21 12.75
C TYR A 203 -9.66 7.71 12.96
N LEU A 204 -8.90 7.07 12.06
CA LEU A 204 -8.47 5.68 12.23
C LEU A 204 -7.54 5.51 13.44
N SER A 205 -6.67 6.47 13.70
CA SER A 205 -5.76 6.44 14.86
C SER A 205 -6.47 6.57 16.20
N GLU A 206 -7.70 7.09 16.23
CA GLU A 206 -8.52 7.20 17.43
C GLU A 206 -9.32 5.93 17.73
N ILE A 207 -9.33 4.94 16.83
CA ILE A 207 -10.09 3.70 17.00
C ILE A 207 -9.36 2.78 17.99
N PRO A 208 -9.98 2.44 19.15
CA PRO A 208 -9.37 1.52 20.10
C PRO A 208 -9.11 0.15 19.47
N GLY A 209 -7.91 -0.37 19.68
CA GLY A 209 -7.50 -1.68 19.18
C GLY A 209 -6.83 -1.68 17.80
N VAL A 210 -6.63 -0.51 17.17
CA VAL A 210 -5.70 -0.35 16.05
C VAL A 210 -4.27 -0.20 16.59
N ASP A 211 -3.33 -1.03 16.14
CA ASP A 211 -1.94 -1.01 16.63
C ASP A 211 -0.95 -0.36 15.65
N ALA A 212 -1.28 -0.30 14.35
CA ALA A 212 -0.48 0.36 13.33
C ALA A 212 -1.33 0.74 12.11
N ILE A 213 -0.94 1.83 11.44
CA ILE A 213 -1.59 2.30 10.21
C ILE A 213 -0.56 2.45 9.09
N MET A 214 -0.65 1.58 8.09
CA MET A 214 0.12 1.67 6.86
C MET A 214 -0.76 2.41 5.86
N PHE A 215 -0.36 3.62 5.44
CA PHE A 215 -1.23 4.47 4.60
C PHE A 215 -0.54 5.08 3.37
N GLY A 216 -1.33 5.77 2.54
CA GLY A 216 -0.97 6.16 1.17
C GLY A 216 -1.92 7.21 0.60
N HIS A 217 -2.23 7.10 -0.70
CA HIS A 217 -3.14 7.98 -1.45
C HIS A 217 -2.66 9.42 -1.67
N ALA A 218 -2.25 10.12 -0.61
CA ALA A 218 -1.86 11.54 -0.69
C ALA A 218 -0.50 11.80 -1.34
N HIS A 219 0.27 10.74 -1.63
CA HIS A 219 1.61 10.81 -2.25
C HIS A 219 2.58 11.75 -1.50
N ALA A 220 2.42 11.89 -0.19
CA ALA A 220 3.33 12.66 0.66
C ALA A 220 4.16 11.71 1.54
N VAL A 221 5.00 12.27 2.41
CA VAL A 221 5.83 11.48 3.33
C VAL A 221 5.37 11.73 4.76
N PHE A 222 4.92 10.67 5.45
CA PHE A 222 4.67 10.69 6.90
C PHE A 222 5.49 9.60 7.58
N PRO A 223 6.15 9.88 8.71
CA PRO A 223 6.24 11.19 9.37
C PRO A 223 7.12 12.20 8.62
N SER A 224 6.74 13.47 8.64
CA SER A 224 7.57 14.58 8.17
C SER A 224 7.09 15.92 8.76
N LYS A 225 7.89 16.97 8.58
CA LYS A 225 7.54 18.33 9.01
C LYS A 225 6.24 18.86 8.40
N ASP A 226 5.79 18.32 7.28
CA ASP A 226 4.59 18.77 6.58
C ASP A 226 3.31 18.44 7.38
N PHE A 227 3.42 17.53 8.36
CA PHE A 227 2.34 17.11 9.25
C PHE A 227 2.55 17.53 10.71
N ALA A 228 3.52 18.41 10.99
CA ALA A 228 3.90 18.79 12.36
C ALA A 228 2.80 19.55 13.12
N ASP A 229 1.92 20.25 12.39
CA ASP A 229 0.83 21.04 12.99
C ASP A 229 -0.44 20.21 13.27
N ILE A 230 -0.43 18.90 12.97
CA ILE A 230 -1.55 18.01 13.28
C ILE A 230 -1.53 17.64 14.76
N GLU A 231 -2.61 17.92 15.47
CA GLU A 231 -2.77 17.53 16.87
C GLU A 231 -2.58 16.01 17.05
N GLY A 232 -1.83 15.60 18.07
CA GLY A 232 -1.55 14.18 18.31
C GLY A 232 -0.49 13.56 17.38
N ALA A 233 0.04 14.28 16.39
CA ALA A 233 1.17 13.83 15.59
C ALA A 233 2.50 14.06 16.33
N ASP A 234 3.21 12.98 16.66
CA ASP A 234 4.60 13.00 17.11
C ASP A 234 5.50 12.63 15.92
N ILE A 235 6.03 13.65 15.24
CA ILE A 235 6.85 13.47 14.04
C ILE A 235 8.17 12.75 14.36
N ALA A 236 8.71 12.93 15.57
CA ALA A 236 9.96 12.29 15.95
C ALA A 236 9.79 10.78 16.15
N LYS A 237 8.64 10.34 16.66
CA LYS A 237 8.32 8.90 16.79
C LYS A 237 7.59 8.33 15.60
N GLY A 238 6.99 9.14 14.74
CA GLY A 238 6.12 8.67 13.67
C GLY A 238 4.79 8.10 14.17
N THR A 239 4.21 8.71 15.20
CA THR A 239 2.92 8.26 15.75
C THR A 239 1.85 9.34 15.58
N LEU A 240 0.60 8.91 15.41
CA LEU A 240 -0.59 9.75 15.43
C LEU A 240 -1.51 9.24 16.54
N ASN A 241 -1.83 10.10 17.52
CA ASN A 241 -2.58 9.71 18.71
C ASN A 241 -1.98 8.49 19.45
N GLY A 242 -0.64 8.35 19.41
CA GLY A 242 0.11 7.24 19.98
C GLY A 242 0.17 5.96 19.13
N VAL A 243 -0.55 5.90 18.00
CA VAL A 243 -0.50 4.78 17.04
C VAL A 243 0.58 5.05 15.99
N PRO A 244 1.55 4.15 15.75
CA PRO A 244 2.53 4.33 14.68
C PRO A 244 1.84 4.31 13.31
N ALA A 245 2.15 5.30 12.49
CA ALA A 245 1.60 5.43 11.16
C ALA A 245 2.69 5.80 10.15
N VAL A 246 2.59 5.32 8.91
CA VAL A 246 3.58 5.61 7.88
C VAL A 246 2.96 5.77 6.50
N MET A 247 3.39 6.79 5.77
CA MET A 247 3.07 7.01 4.37
C MET A 247 4.37 7.18 3.57
N PRO A 248 4.77 6.18 2.77
CA PRO A 248 6.08 6.15 2.14
C PRO A 248 6.08 6.76 0.73
N GLY A 249 5.70 8.04 0.62
CA GLY A 249 5.84 8.80 -0.62
C GLY A 249 5.03 8.23 -1.78
N MET A 250 5.68 8.06 -2.93
CA MET A 250 5.04 7.55 -4.16
C MET A 250 6.03 6.77 -5.04
N TRP A 251 5.50 5.87 -5.88
CA TRP A 251 6.27 5.17 -6.93
C TRP A 251 7.48 4.34 -6.43
N GLY A 252 7.47 3.99 -5.14
CA GLY A 252 8.57 3.28 -4.48
C GLY A 252 9.78 4.17 -4.15
N ASP A 253 9.60 5.50 -4.06
CA ASP A 253 10.68 6.41 -3.65
C ASP A 253 11.03 6.29 -2.15
N HIS A 254 10.16 5.70 -1.34
CA HIS A 254 10.42 5.34 0.05
C HIS A 254 9.94 3.91 0.38
N LEU A 255 10.46 3.37 1.48
CA LEU A 255 9.91 2.22 2.20
C LEU A 255 9.35 2.68 3.55
N GLY A 256 8.10 2.33 3.86
CA GLY A 256 7.53 2.58 5.18
C GLY A 256 7.93 1.49 6.16
N VAL A 257 8.44 1.88 7.34
CA VAL A 257 8.89 0.96 8.38
C VAL A 257 8.20 1.32 9.69
N VAL A 258 7.46 0.36 10.26
CA VAL A 258 6.87 0.46 11.59
C VAL A 258 7.52 -0.59 12.48
N ASP A 259 8.10 -0.15 13.59
CA ASP A 259 8.68 -1.02 14.60
C ASP A 259 7.77 -1.07 15.83
N LEU A 260 7.36 -2.27 16.22
CA LEU A 260 6.58 -2.53 17.43
C LEU A 260 7.39 -3.38 18.40
N GLN A 261 7.50 -2.91 19.64
CA GLN A 261 7.94 -3.74 20.76
C GLN A 261 6.71 -4.31 21.45
N LEU A 262 6.68 -5.64 21.60
CA LEU A 262 5.55 -6.37 22.18
C LEU A 262 5.97 -7.05 23.48
N SER A 263 5.08 -7.06 24.47
CA SER A 263 5.19 -7.89 25.68
C SER A 263 3.90 -8.69 25.87
N ASN A 264 4.03 -9.91 26.37
CA ASN A 264 2.91 -10.75 26.79
C ASN A 264 2.94 -11.08 28.29
N ASP A 265 3.66 -10.29 29.11
CA ASP A 265 3.83 -10.54 30.56
C ASP A 265 2.49 -10.59 31.33
N SER A 266 1.44 -9.94 30.79
CA SER A 266 0.09 -9.92 31.34
C SER A 266 -0.80 -11.09 30.86
N GLY A 267 -0.25 -12.02 30.08
CA GLY A 267 -0.99 -13.13 29.44
C GLY A 267 -1.65 -12.77 28.11
N LYS A 268 -1.55 -11.51 27.65
CA LYS A 268 -1.95 -11.05 26.31
C LYS A 268 -0.86 -10.17 25.73
N TRP A 269 -0.66 -10.25 24.41
CA TRP A 269 0.26 -9.37 23.71
C TRP A 269 -0.21 -7.91 23.80
N GLN A 270 0.73 -7.02 24.09
CA GLN A 270 0.53 -5.58 24.17
C GLN A 270 1.71 -4.86 23.53
N VAL A 271 1.43 -3.77 22.82
CA VAL A 271 2.45 -2.86 22.31
C VAL A 271 2.99 -2.01 23.46
N THR A 272 4.27 -2.15 23.79
CA THR A 272 4.93 -1.36 24.86
C THR A 272 5.69 -0.17 24.32
N GLN A 273 6.19 -0.27 23.08
CA GLN A 273 6.84 0.82 22.35
C GLN A 273 6.51 0.71 20.87
N ALA A 274 6.41 1.84 20.21
CA ALA A 274 6.12 1.94 18.79
C ALA A 274 6.86 3.13 18.18
N LYS A 275 7.33 2.96 16.94
CA LYS A 275 7.80 4.07 16.10
C LYS A 275 7.55 3.76 14.62
N ALA A 276 7.54 4.80 13.81
CA ALA A 276 7.46 4.67 12.36
C ALA A 276 8.42 5.64 11.65
N GLU A 277 8.90 5.24 10.48
CA GLU A 277 9.71 6.08 9.59
C GLU A 277 9.47 5.72 8.12
N ALA A 278 9.65 6.70 7.23
CA ALA A 278 9.67 6.48 5.79
C ALA A 278 11.11 6.63 5.28
N ARG A 279 11.73 5.52 4.86
CA ARG A 279 13.13 5.47 4.43
C ARG A 279 13.24 5.79 2.93
N PRO A 280 13.91 6.87 2.51
CA PRO A 280 14.04 7.24 1.10
C PRO A 280 15.03 6.34 0.36
N ILE A 281 14.78 6.06 -0.93
CA ILE A 281 15.76 5.41 -1.81
C ILE A 281 16.82 6.38 -2.34
N TYR A 282 16.60 7.69 -2.18
CA TYR A 282 17.45 8.73 -2.74
C TYR A 282 17.61 9.90 -1.77
N ASP A 283 18.86 10.29 -1.51
CA ASP A 283 19.20 11.48 -0.73
C ASP A 283 19.16 12.71 -1.63
N ILE A 284 18.11 13.53 -1.48
CA ILE A 284 17.92 14.75 -2.26
C ILE A 284 19.01 15.79 -1.96
N ALA A 285 19.44 15.91 -0.71
CA ALA A 285 20.40 16.93 -0.28
C ALA A 285 21.80 16.65 -0.87
N ASN A 286 22.21 15.38 -0.80
CA ASN A 286 23.52 14.94 -1.30
C ASN A 286 23.49 14.43 -2.75
N LYS A 287 22.32 14.42 -3.39
CA LYS A 287 22.10 13.96 -4.78
C LYS A 287 22.64 12.56 -5.03
N LYS A 288 22.37 11.63 -4.11
CA LYS A 288 22.96 10.29 -4.11
C LYS A 288 21.89 9.22 -3.90
N SER A 289 21.97 8.13 -4.67
CA SER A 289 21.18 6.93 -4.42
C SER A 289 21.54 6.30 -3.07
N LEU A 290 20.51 5.98 -2.28
CA LEU A 290 20.61 5.24 -1.02
C LEU A 290 20.28 3.76 -1.21
N ALA A 291 19.57 3.41 -2.28
CA ALA A 291 19.21 2.03 -2.59
C ALA A 291 19.72 1.62 -3.98
N ALA A 292 20.42 0.47 -4.04
CA ALA A 292 20.85 -0.13 -5.30
C ALA A 292 19.65 -0.71 -6.07
N GLU A 293 19.83 -0.93 -7.37
CA GLU A 293 18.85 -1.67 -8.16
C GLU A 293 19.01 -3.19 -7.93
N ASP A 294 17.91 -3.88 -7.61
CA ASP A 294 17.89 -5.32 -7.42
C ASP A 294 17.96 -6.03 -8.79
N SER A 295 19.10 -6.67 -9.06
CA SER A 295 19.37 -7.30 -10.35
C SER A 295 18.44 -8.45 -10.68
N LYS A 296 17.93 -9.18 -9.68
CA LYS A 296 17.01 -10.31 -9.89
C LYS A 296 15.63 -9.81 -10.31
N LEU A 297 15.16 -8.72 -9.71
CA LEU A 297 13.92 -8.08 -10.13
C LEU A 297 14.03 -7.45 -11.51
N VAL A 298 15.17 -6.82 -11.83
CA VAL A 298 15.43 -6.30 -13.19
C VAL A 298 15.35 -7.41 -14.22
N GLU A 299 15.99 -8.55 -13.96
CA GLU A 299 15.92 -9.72 -14.84
C GLU A 299 14.49 -10.24 -14.98
N THR A 300 13.77 -10.37 -13.85
CA THR A 300 12.37 -10.82 -13.80
C THR A 300 11.46 -9.94 -14.66
N LEU A 301 11.69 -8.62 -14.66
CA LEU A 301 10.88 -7.62 -15.36
C LEU A 301 11.38 -7.30 -16.77
N LYS A 302 12.51 -7.85 -17.20
CA LYS A 302 13.21 -7.42 -18.42
C LYS A 302 12.31 -7.47 -19.67
N ALA A 303 11.58 -8.56 -19.88
CA ALA A 303 10.74 -8.71 -21.06
C ALA A 303 9.58 -7.68 -21.08
N ASP A 304 8.97 -7.42 -19.92
CA ASP A 304 7.88 -6.44 -19.81
C ASP A 304 8.42 -5.00 -19.89
N HIS A 305 9.62 -4.75 -19.37
CA HIS A 305 10.34 -3.48 -19.52
C HIS A 305 10.62 -3.16 -20.99
N ASP A 306 11.20 -4.10 -21.73
CA ASP A 306 11.50 -3.94 -23.15
C ASP A 306 10.21 -3.73 -23.97
N ALA A 307 9.15 -4.49 -23.68
CA ALA A 307 7.84 -4.31 -24.30
C ALA A 307 7.22 -2.94 -23.98
N THR A 308 7.41 -2.43 -22.77
CA THR A 308 6.96 -1.09 -22.37
C THR A 308 7.71 -0.01 -23.13
N ARG A 309 9.03 -0.12 -23.29
CA ARG A 309 9.83 0.81 -24.12
C ARG A 309 9.36 0.79 -25.58
N GLN A 310 9.08 -0.39 -26.12
CA GLN A 310 8.53 -0.51 -27.47
C GLN A 310 7.13 0.12 -27.57
N PHE A 311 6.26 -0.09 -26.59
CA PHE A 311 4.93 0.50 -26.55
C PHE A 311 4.98 2.03 -26.56
N VAL A 312 5.81 2.62 -25.69
CA VAL A 312 5.96 4.09 -25.56
C VAL A 312 6.58 4.74 -26.79
N SER A 313 7.46 4.02 -27.52
CA SER A 313 8.13 4.57 -28.71
C SER A 313 7.29 4.51 -29.99
N LYS A 314 6.11 3.87 -29.97
CA LYS A 314 5.22 3.80 -31.14
C LYS A 314 4.73 5.20 -31.52
N PRO A 315 4.96 5.66 -32.77
CA PRO A 315 4.38 6.92 -33.22
C PRO A 315 2.85 6.83 -33.24
N ILE A 316 2.19 7.76 -32.54
CA ILE A 316 0.72 7.90 -32.56
C ILE A 316 0.23 8.97 -33.53
N GLY A 317 1.16 9.75 -34.09
CA GLY A 317 0.88 10.82 -35.03
C GLY A 317 2.15 11.58 -35.40
N LYS A 318 2.01 12.51 -36.33
CA LYS A 318 3.07 13.44 -36.74
C LYS A 318 2.46 14.84 -36.81
N SER A 319 3.08 15.81 -36.15
CA SER A 319 2.73 17.22 -36.34
C SER A 319 3.48 17.77 -37.56
N ALA A 320 2.81 18.58 -38.38
CA ALA A 320 3.44 19.32 -39.47
C ALA A 320 4.21 20.55 -38.96
N ASP A 321 3.90 21.01 -37.75
CA ASP A 321 4.52 22.15 -37.08
C ASP A 321 5.19 21.75 -35.75
N ASN A 322 6.12 22.59 -35.30
CA ASN A 322 6.70 22.47 -33.97
C ASN A 322 5.62 22.67 -32.91
N MET A 323 5.53 21.75 -31.94
CA MET A 323 4.72 21.95 -30.75
C MET A 323 5.53 22.72 -29.71
N TYR A 324 5.22 24.00 -29.54
CA TYR A 324 5.78 24.81 -28.46
C TYR A 324 4.95 24.59 -27.20
N SER A 325 5.57 24.04 -26.16
CA SER A 325 4.98 24.00 -24.82
C SER A 325 5.42 25.27 -24.08
N TYR A 326 4.48 26.17 -23.80
CA TYR A 326 4.69 27.26 -22.86
C TYR A 326 4.39 26.72 -21.46
N LEU A 327 5.45 26.45 -20.68
CA LEU A 327 5.37 26.22 -19.24
C LEU A 327 6.04 27.40 -18.54
#